data_AF-A0A850B727-F1
#
_entry.id   AF-A0A850B727-F1
#
_cell.length_a   1.000
_cell.length_b   1.000
_cell.length_c   1.000
_cell.angle_alpha   90.00
_cell.angle_beta   90.00
_cell.angle_gamma   90.00
#
_symmetry.space_group_name_H-M   'P 1'
#
loop_
_entity.id
_entity.type
_entity.pdbx_description
1 polymer ?
#
loop_
_entity_poly.entity_id
_entity_poly.type
_entity_poly.pdbx_seq_one_letter_code
_entity_poly.pdbx_strand_id
1 'polypeptide(L)'
;MHAREEVVHVTAKSENHHTIKSLVGSIEKQFGRGAIMSLGAEETSADIRVIPTGALALDHALGVGGYPRGRIVEVYGPESSGKTTLALHAMREVQRAGGVAAFIDAEHAFDVKYAQAIGIDESRLLVSQPDNGEQALEITEMLTRSGAVDVIAIDSVAALVPKAEIEGEMGDAHMGLQARLMSQALRKLTGVAHKTETLLFFINQLRHKIGVVFGSPETTTGGNALKFYASVRLDVRRIGPVKINENAVGARTRVKVVKNKCAPPFKEAEFDIRWGMGIDGAGDLLDVAVSLGVVEKNGAYFSFAGESIGHGRERAREALLQGGLREKLHSAVKAAAQRLDPTSTV
;
A
#
# COMPACT_ATOMS: atom_id res chain seq x y z
N MET A 1 -29.96 -19.84 67.22
CA MET A 1 -28.56 -20.27 67.04
C MET A 1 -28.11 -19.81 65.67
N HIS A 2 -27.28 -18.77 65.62
CA HIS A 2 -26.79 -18.16 64.39
C HIS A 2 -25.81 -19.09 63.69
N ALA A 3 -26.12 -19.48 62.44
CA ALA A 3 -25.13 -19.98 61.50
C ALA A 3 -24.34 -18.77 60.98
N ARG A 4 -23.02 -18.78 61.19
CA ARG A 4 -22.08 -17.79 60.66
C ARG A 4 -21.87 -18.09 59.17
N GLU A 5 -22.16 -17.12 58.31
CA GLU A 5 -21.60 -17.06 56.96
C GLU A 5 -20.13 -16.63 57.06
N GLU A 6 -19.20 -17.50 56.68
CA GLU A 6 -17.83 -17.11 56.41
C GLU A 6 -17.76 -16.42 55.05
N VAL A 7 -17.61 -15.10 55.08
CA VAL A 7 -17.25 -14.29 53.92
C VAL A 7 -15.79 -14.57 53.58
N VAL A 8 -15.55 -15.35 52.53
CA VAL A 8 -14.22 -15.51 51.95
C VAL A 8 -13.89 -14.25 51.14
N HIS A 9 -13.10 -13.36 51.75
CA HIS A 9 -12.45 -12.26 51.04
C HIS A 9 -11.44 -12.82 50.03
N VAL A 10 -11.71 -12.69 48.72
CA VAL A 10 -10.72 -12.91 47.66
C VAL A 10 -9.79 -11.69 47.60
N THR A 11 -8.74 -11.69 48.41
CA THR A 11 -7.59 -10.78 48.32
C THR A 11 -6.54 -11.39 47.39
N ALA A 12 -6.67 -11.22 46.07
CA ALA A 12 -5.63 -11.65 45.14
C ALA A 12 -5.62 -10.85 43.82
N LYS A 13 -5.08 -9.63 43.84
CA LYS A 13 -4.70 -8.90 42.60
C LYS A 13 -3.37 -8.12 42.67
N SER A 14 -2.73 -7.98 43.83
CA SER A 14 -1.49 -7.19 43.96
C SER A 14 -0.21 -7.98 43.68
N GLU A 15 -0.14 -9.27 44.01
CA GLU A 15 1.08 -10.10 43.82
C GLU A 15 1.41 -10.39 42.35
N ASN A 16 0.43 -10.33 41.44
CA ASN A 16 0.63 -10.65 40.02
C ASN A 16 1.52 -9.64 39.28
N HIS A 17 1.61 -8.38 39.72
CA HIS A 17 2.35 -7.36 38.98
C HIS A 17 3.86 -7.54 39.04
N HIS A 18 4.40 -7.99 40.18
CA HIS A 18 5.83 -8.24 40.32
C HIS A 18 6.26 -9.45 39.49
N THR A 19 5.46 -10.53 39.53
CA THR A 19 5.69 -11.75 38.74
C THR A 19 5.63 -11.47 37.23
N ILE A 20 4.68 -10.65 36.78
CA ILE A 20 4.58 -10.22 35.38
C ILE A 20 5.81 -9.40 34.98
N LYS A 21 6.28 -8.45 35.80
CA LYS A 21 7.48 -7.67 35.50
C LYS A 21 8.74 -8.54 35.40
N SER A 22 8.91 -9.51 36.29
CA SER A 22 10.06 -10.43 36.22
C SER A 22 10.00 -11.36 35.01
N LEU A 23 8.79 -11.81 34.61
CA LEU A 23 8.59 -12.60 33.40
C LEU A 23 8.90 -11.78 32.15
N VAL A 24 8.41 -10.53 32.07
CA VAL A 24 8.73 -9.59 31.00
C VAL A 24 10.24 -9.39 30.89
N GLY A 25 10.94 -9.11 32.00
CA GLY A 25 12.39 -8.95 31.99
C GLY A 25 13.16 -10.23 31.61
N SER A 26 12.66 -11.40 31.98
CA SER A 26 13.25 -12.69 31.57
C SER A 26 13.07 -12.95 30.08
N ILE A 27 11.89 -12.65 29.54
CA ILE A 27 11.57 -12.75 28.11
C ILE A 27 12.44 -11.77 27.32
N GLU A 28 12.57 -10.51 27.75
CA GLU A 28 13.43 -9.53 27.06
C GLU A 28 14.91 -9.92 27.10
N LYS A 29 15.39 -10.51 28.20
CA LYS A 29 16.77 -11.00 28.29
C LYS A 29 17.03 -12.19 27.36
N GLN A 30 16.05 -13.06 27.17
CA GLN A 30 16.18 -14.27 26.35
C GLN A 30 15.93 -13.99 24.85
N PHE A 31 15.00 -13.10 24.52
CA PHE A 31 14.52 -12.89 23.16
C PHE A 31 14.77 -11.48 22.60
N GLY A 32 15.38 -10.59 23.39
CA GLY A 32 15.70 -9.21 23.02
C GLY A 32 14.68 -8.19 23.52
N ARG A 33 15.13 -6.94 23.64
CA ARG A 33 14.28 -5.81 24.06
C ARG A 33 13.09 -5.64 23.10
N GLY A 34 11.88 -5.51 23.64
CA GLY A 34 10.65 -5.43 22.85
C GLY A 34 10.08 -6.76 22.36
N ALA A 35 10.62 -7.91 22.78
CA ALA A 35 10.02 -9.22 22.52
C ALA A 35 8.64 -9.40 23.18
N ILE A 36 8.35 -8.63 24.24
CA ILE A 36 7.04 -8.55 24.88
C ILE A 36 6.84 -7.12 25.39
N MET A 37 5.67 -6.54 25.11
CA MET A 37 5.31 -5.18 25.53
C MET A 37 3.88 -5.18 26.07
N SER A 38 3.60 -4.35 27.07
CA SER A 38 2.23 -4.15 27.57
C SER A 38 1.56 -3.07 26.72
N LEU A 39 0.48 -3.44 26.01
CA LEU A 39 -0.23 -2.57 25.06
C LEU A 39 -0.84 -1.29 25.67
N GLY A 40 -0.91 -1.19 27.00
CA GLY A 40 -1.50 -0.04 27.70
C GLY A 40 -0.52 0.72 28.60
N ALA A 41 0.79 0.40 28.58
CA ALA A 41 1.77 1.03 29.48
C ALA A 41 2.42 2.31 28.91
N GLU A 42 2.16 2.64 27.65
CA GLU A 42 2.45 3.95 27.06
C GLU A 42 1.29 4.29 26.11
N GLU A 43 0.85 5.55 26.10
CA GLU A 43 0.07 6.15 25.01
C GLU A 43 0.91 6.24 23.73
N THR A 44 1.60 5.16 23.35
CA THR A 44 2.08 4.96 22.00
C THR A 44 0.89 4.46 21.20
N SER A 45 -0.01 5.37 20.81
CA SER A 45 -0.46 5.31 19.42
C SER A 45 0.82 5.44 18.60
N ALA A 46 1.53 4.32 18.38
CA ALA A 46 2.70 4.31 17.54
C ALA A 46 2.18 4.68 16.16
N ASP A 47 2.30 5.96 15.80
CA ASP A 47 1.89 6.48 14.51
C ASP A 47 2.50 5.56 13.46
N ILE A 48 1.62 4.85 12.75
CA ILE A 48 2.05 3.90 11.73
C ILE A 48 2.78 4.73 10.69
N ARG A 49 4.10 4.57 10.60
CA ARG A 49 4.87 5.29 9.59
C ARG A 49 4.44 4.84 8.21
N VAL A 50 4.21 5.81 7.33
CA VAL A 50 3.69 5.57 5.99
C VAL A 50 4.62 6.10 4.90
N ILE A 51 4.42 5.58 3.69
CA ILE A 51 4.93 6.10 2.43
C ILE A 51 3.73 6.68 1.67
N PRO A 52 3.71 7.97 1.32
CA PRO A 52 2.62 8.56 0.53
C PRO A 52 2.41 7.80 -0.77
N THR A 53 1.16 7.65 -1.20
CA THR A 53 0.85 6.88 -2.41
C THR A 53 1.07 7.65 -3.71
N GLY A 54 1.21 8.97 -3.62
CA GLY A 54 1.20 9.88 -4.77
C GLY A 54 -0.21 10.24 -5.26
N ALA A 55 -1.25 9.61 -4.69
CA ALA A 55 -2.66 9.98 -4.85
C ALA A 55 -3.26 10.31 -3.47
N LEU A 56 -3.56 11.58 -3.22
CA LEU A 56 -4.21 12.05 -2.01
C LEU A 56 -5.53 11.31 -1.74
N ALA A 57 -6.33 11.03 -2.78
CA ALA A 57 -7.55 10.25 -2.60
C ALA A 57 -7.27 8.84 -2.05
N LEU A 58 -6.18 8.20 -2.48
CA LEU A 58 -5.78 6.88 -1.98
C LEU A 58 -5.18 6.95 -0.58
N ASP A 59 -4.41 7.99 -0.27
CA ASP A 59 -3.90 8.24 1.08
C ASP A 59 -5.07 8.35 2.09
N HIS A 60 -6.14 9.06 1.72
CA HIS A 60 -7.37 9.16 2.50
C HIS A 60 -8.10 7.80 2.62
N ALA A 61 -8.22 7.06 1.52
CA ALA A 61 -8.88 5.76 1.51
C ALA A 61 -8.13 4.71 2.35
N LEU A 62 -6.80 4.81 2.45
CA LEU A 62 -5.99 3.96 3.32
C LEU A 62 -6.17 4.28 4.81
N GLY A 63 -6.65 5.48 5.15
CA GLY A 63 -6.98 5.92 6.51
C GLY A 63 -5.80 6.22 7.42
N VAL A 64 -4.59 5.78 7.06
CA VAL A 64 -3.33 6.07 7.76
C VAL A 64 -2.44 7.06 6.98
N GLY A 65 -2.96 7.64 5.88
CA GLY A 65 -2.25 8.65 5.09
C GLY A 65 -1.24 8.10 4.08
N GLY A 66 -1.20 6.79 3.84
CA GLY A 66 -0.33 6.17 2.85
C GLY A 66 -0.10 4.68 3.06
N TYR A 67 0.89 4.12 2.38
CA TYR A 67 1.28 2.72 2.51
C TYR A 67 2.04 2.48 3.82
N PRO A 68 1.63 1.54 4.69
CA PRO A 68 2.28 1.31 5.98
C PRO A 68 3.66 0.66 5.79
N ARG A 69 4.71 1.32 6.30
CA ARG A 69 6.09 0.82 6.28
C ARG A 69 6.22 -0.50 7.03
N GLY A 70 7.18 -1.32 6.60
CA GLY A 70 7.43 -2.64 7.18
C GLY A 70 6.33 -3.67 6.96
N ARG A 71 5.41 -3.42 6.03
CA ARG A 71 4.29 -4.30 5.72
C ARG A 71 4.34 -4.77 4.27
N ILE A 72 3.55 -5.82 4.03
CA ILE A 72 3.29 -6.34 2.70
C ILE A 72 2.00 -5.72 2.17
N VAL A 73 2.05 -5.18 0.95
CA VAL A 73 0.92 -4.64 0.19
C VAL A 73 0.77 -5.47 -1.08
N GLU A 74 -0.42 -6.01 -1.32
CA GLU A 74 -0.76 -6.65 -2.60
C GLU A 74 -1.56 -5.67 -3.46
N VAL A 75 -1.14 -5.46 -4.69
CA VAL A 75 -1.85 -4.66 -5.69
C VAL A 75 -2.23 -5.58 -6.84
N TYR A 76 -3.52 -5.75 -7.06
CA TYR A 76 -4.02 -6.65 -8.10
C TYR A 76 -5.13 -6.02 -8.91
N GLY A 77 -5.39 -6.57 -10.08
CA GLY A 77 -6.41 -6.06 -11.00
C GLY A 77 -6.16 -6.48 -12.45
N PRO A 78 -7.01 -6.05 -13.38
CA PRO A 78 -6.85 -6.32 -14.80
C PRO A 78 -5.53 -5.80 -15.36
N GLU A 79 -5.16 -6.24 -16.55
CA GLU A 79 -4.07 -5.65 -17.32
C GLU A 79 -4.32 -4.16 -17.56
N SER A 80 -3.24 -3.37 -17.66
CA SER A 80 -3.32 -1.93 -17.92
C SER A 80 -4.19 -1.12 -16.94
N SER A 81 -4.44 -1.64 -15.72
CA SER A 81 -5.24 -0.93 -14.71
C SER A 81 -4.45 0.11 -13.90
N GLY A 82 -3.12 0.12 -14.01
CA GLY A 82 -2.24 1.04 -13.28
C GLY A 82 -1.48 0.43 -12.10
N LYS A 83 -1.48 -0.90 -11.94
CA LYS A 83 -0.81 -1.59 -10.82
C LYS A 83 0.66 -1.20 -10.66
N THR A 84 1.45 -1.33 -11.74
CA THR A 84 2.86 -0.94 -11.77
C THR A 84 3.03 0.55 -11.52
N THR A 85 2.15 1.40 -12.08
CA THR A 85 2.16 2.85 -11.80
C THR A 85 2.04 3.15 -10.31
N LEU A 86 1.13 2.50 -9.57
CA LEU A 86 1.03 2.70 -8.11
C LEU A 86 2.34 2.34 -7.39
N ALA A 87 2.97 1.22 -7.75
CA ALA A 87 4.25 0.80 -7.17
C ALA A 87 5.37 1.81 -7.48
N LEU A 88 5.48 2.27 -8.73
CA LEU A 88 6.44 3.29 -9.15
C LEU A 88 6.23 4.60 -8.40
N HIS A 89 4.99 5.03 -8.15
CA HIS A 89 4.74 6.22 -7.34
C HIS A 89 5.18 6.05 -5.88
N ALA A 90 4.96 4.88 -5.27
CA ALA A 90 5.48 4.61 -3.93
C ALA A 90 7.01 4.70 -3.88
N MET A 91 7.68 4.14 -4.89
CA MET A 91 9.13 4.18 -5.04
C MET A 91 9.65 5.62 -5.24
N ARG A 92 8.95 6.42 -6.05
CA ARG A 92 9.25 7.84 -6.23
C ARG A 92 9.19 8.60 -4.92
N GLU A 93 8.13 8.43 -4.13
CA GLU A 93 7.98 9.14 -2.85
C GLU A 93 9.07 8.72 -1.85
N VAL A 94 9.48 7.45 -1.84
CA VAL A 94 10.66 7.00 -1.09
C VAL A 94 11.94 7.71 -1.55
N GLN A 95 12.23 7.73 -2.85
CA GLN A 95 13.45 8.36 -3.38
C GLN A 95 13.48 9.87 -3.13
N ARG A 96 12.32 10.55 -3.20
CA ARG A 96 12.18 11.98 -2.86
C ARG A 96 12.48 12.25 -1.39
N ALA A 97 12.16 11.31 -0.51
CA ALA A 97 12.52 11.37 0.90
C ALA A 97 13.98 10.94 1.18
N GLY A 98 14.78 10.68 0.15
CA GLY A 98 16.17 10.24 0.27
C GLY A 98 16.37 8.76 0.54
N GLY A 99 15.30 7.96 0.52
CA GLY A 99 15.34 6.51 0.71
C GLY A 99 15.73 5.73 -0.54
N VAL A 100 15.83 4.41 -0.39
CA VAL A 100 16.25 3.49 -1.46
C VAL A 100 15.08 2.62 -1.91
N ALA A 101 14.90 2.51 -3.22
CA ALA A 101 13.89 1.68 -3.85
C ALA A 101 14.52 0.55 -4.66
N ALA A 102 13.85 -0.61 -4.67
CA ALA A 102 14.21 -1.74 -5.52
C ALA A 102 13.01 -2.27 -6.30
N PHE A 103 13.25 -2.76 -7.51
CA PHE A 103 12.28 -3.34 -8.40
C PHE A 103 12.74 -4.73 -8.85
N ILE A 104 11.92 -5.74 -8.59
CA ILE A 104 12.13 -7.12 -9.03
C ILE A 104 11.22 -7.34 -10.24
N ASP A 105 11.79 -7.20 -11.42
CA ASP A 105 11.12 -7.32 -12.72
C ASP A 105 11.13 -8.79 -13.16
N ALA A 106 10.20 -9.58 -12.62
CA ALA A 106 9.98 -10.96 -13.01
C ALA A 106 9.23 -11.08 -14.34
N GLU A 107 8.52 -10.03 -14.78
CA GLU A 107 7.84 -9.99 -16.09
C GLU A 107 8.77 -9.57 -17.25
N HIS A 108 10.00 -9.14 -16.96
CA HIS A 108 10.95 -8.58 -17.94
C HIS A 108 10.35 -7.44 -18.78
N ALA A 109 9.48 -6.65 -18.16
CA ALA A 109 8.63 -5.65 -18.83
C ALA A 109 8.82 -4.23 -18.26
N PHE A 110 9.88 -4.00 -17.48
CA PHE A 110 10.14 -2.71 -16.87
C PHE A 110 10.45 -1.61 -17.92
N ASP A 111 9.60 -0.58 -17.99
CA ASP A 111 9.79 0.59 -18.85
C ASP A 111 10.54 1.70 -18.11
N VAL A 112 11.83 1.77 -18.38
CA VAL A 112 12.77 2.79 -17.90
C VAL A 112 12.26 4.21 -18.22
N LYS A 113 11.88 4.48 -19.47
CA LYS A 113 11.45 5.83 -19.91
C LYS A 113 10.21 6.29 -19.15
N TYR A 114 9.26 5.37 -18.91
CA TYR A 114 8.07 5.67 -18.14
C TYR A 114 8.39 5.94 -16.67
N ALA A 115 9.28 5.16 -16.05
CA ALA A 115 9.73 5.39 -14.68
C ALA A 115 10.38 6.78 -14.53
N GLN A 116 11.30 7.13 -15.44
CA GLN A 116 11.88 8.47 -15.55
C GLN A 116 10.82 9.57 -15.62
N ALA A 117 9.81 9.40 -16.48
CA ALA A 117 8.78 10.40 -16.68
C ALA A 117 7.87 10.60 -15.44
N ILE A 118 7.71 9.57 -14.61
CA ILE A 118 7.04 9.66 -13.30
C ILE A 118 7.89 10.41 -12.25
N GLY A 119 9.21 10.50 -12.48
CA GLY A 119 10.18 11.13 -11.60
C GLY A 119 11.00 10.15 -10.75
N ILE A 120 11.12 8.89 -11.18
CA ILE A 120 12.08 7.95 -10.59
C ILE A 120 13.50 8.35 -10.98
N ASP A 121 14.38 8.36 -9.99
CA ASP A 121 15.82 8.50 -10.19
C ASP A 121 16.42 7.12 -10.45
N GLU A 122 16.62 6.82 -11.73
CA GLU A 122 17.14 5.53 -12.18
C GLU A 122 18.56 5.26 -11.70
N SER A 123 19.38 6.30 -11.49
CA SER A 123 20.76 6.14 -11.01
C SER A 123 20.83 5.54 -9.61
N ARG A 124 19.73 5.66 -8.84
CA ARG A 124 19.57 5.14 -7.48
C ARG A 124 18.53 4.03 -7.38
N LEU A 125 17.98 3.56 -8.50
CA LEU A 125 17.01 2.46 -8.51
C LEU A 125 17.75 1.12 -8.62
N LEU A 126 17.52 0.22 -7.67
CA LEU A 126 17.99 -1.16 -7.79
C LEU A 126 16.99 -1.94 -8.64
N VAL A 127 17.44 -2.54 -9.74
CA VAL A 127 16.60 -3.40 -10.58
C VAL A 127 17.20 -4.79 -10.65
N SER A 128 16.36 -5.81 -10.48
CA SER A 128 16.73 -7.21 -10.64
C SER A 128 15.78 -7.87 -11.61
N GLN A 129 16.33 -8.61 -12.58
CA GLN A 129 15.60 -9.45 -13.52
C GLN A 129 15.96 -10.91 -13.23
N PRO A 130 15.20 -11.58 -12.34
CA PRO A 130 15.52 -12.93 -11.91
C PRO A 130 15.12 -13.98 -12.96
N ASP A 131 15.84 -15.09 -12.98
CA ASP A 131 15.61 -16.25 -13.84
C ASP A 131 14.42 -17.11 -13.37
N ASN A 132 14.11 -17.10 -12.07
CA ASN A 132 13.03 -17.91 -11.48
C ASN A 132 12.47 -17.28 -10.18
N GLY A 133 11.34 -17.82 -9.72
CA GLY A 133 10.61 -17.35 -8.55
C GLY A 133 11.39 -17.48 -7.24
N GLU A 134 12.16 -18.55 -7.05
CA GLU A 134 13.02 -18.73 -5.88
C GLU A 134 14.07 -17.62 -5.80
N GLN A 135 14.82 -17.40 -6.88
CA GLN A 135 15.85 -16.36 -6.96
C GLN A 135 15.26 -14.96 -6.72
N ALA A 136 14.10 -14.66 -7.31
CA ALA A 136 13.39 -13.40 -7.10
C ALA A 136 13.08 -13.14 -5.61
N LEU A 137 12.57 -14.16 -4.92
CA LEU A 137 12.18 -14.08 -3.51
C LEU A 137 13.41 -14.08 -2.57
N GLU A 138 14.48 -14.77 -2.93
CA GLU A 138 15.76 -14.73 -2.21
C GLU A 138 16.42 -13.35 -2.30
N ILE A 139 16.46 -12.74 -3.50
CA ILE A 139 16.95 -11.36 -3.69
C ILE A 139 16.10 -10.39 -2.85
N THR A 140 14.77 -10.55 -2.89
CA THR A 140 13.85 -9.76 -2.06
C THR A 140 14.18 -9.93 -0.57
N GLU A 141 14.41 -11.15 -0.09
CA GLU A 141 14.77 -11.42 1.30
C GLU A 141 16.10 -10.77 1.69
N MET A 142 17.13 -10.88 0.85
CA MET A 142 18.45 -10.27 1.08
C MET A 142 18.37 -8.74 1.17
N LEU A 143 17.68 -8.11 0.21
CA LEU A 143 17.47 -6.66 0.19
C LEU A 143 16.68 -6.20 1.42
N THR A 144 15.61 -6.89 1.77
CA THR A 144 14.80 -6.58 2.97
C THR A 144 15.66 -6.69 4.23
N ARG A 145 16.43 -7.78 4.37
CA ARG A 145 17.26 -8.06 5.56
C ARG A 145 18.40 -7.08 5.74
N SER A 146 18.90 -6.48 4.66
CA SER A 146 19.95 -5.46 4.72
C SER A 146 19.55 -4.24 5.54
N GLY A 147 18.25 -3.92 5.61
CA GLY A 147 17.74 -2.68 6.21
C GLY A 147 18.08 -1.42 5.42
N ALA A 148 18.75 -1.54 4.28
CA ALA A 148 19.15 -0.41 3.44
C ALA A 148 18.09 -0.03 2.40
N VAL A 149 17.05 -0.85 2.20
CA VAL A 149 15.99 -0.63 1.21
C VAL A 149 14.68 -0.34 1.90
N ASP A 150 14.05 0.77 1.54
CA ASP A 150 12.80 1.26 2.12
C ASP A 150 11.56 0.67 1.44
N VAL A 151 11.65 0.37 0.14
CA VAL A 151 10.55 -0.21 -0.64
C VAL A 151 11.07 -1.16 -1.71
N ILE A 152 10.42 -2.31 -1.83
CA ILE A 152 10.69 -3.30 -2.88
C ILE A 152 9.37 -3.61 -3.58
N ALA A 153 9.32 -3.45 -4.89
CA ALA A 153 8.20 -3.89 -5.71
C ALA A 153 8.58 -5.16 -6.48
N ILE A 154 7.71 -6.18 -6.46
CA ILE A 154 7.82 -7.41 -7.23
C ILE A 154 6.75 -7.39 -8.31
N ASP A 155 7.17 -7.29 -9.57
CA ASP A 155 6.32 -7.27 -10.76
C ASP A 155 6.62 -8.49 -11.65
N SER A 156 5.83 -9.57 -11.60
CA SER A 156 4.65 -9.78 -10.76
C SER A 156 4.66 -11.16 -10.12
N VAL A 157 3.77 -11.38 -9.14
CA VAL A 157 3.56 -12.69 -8.51
C VAL A 157 3.26 -13.77 -9.53
N ALA A 158 2.55 -13.43 -10.60
CA ALA A 158 2.21 -14.41 -11.64
C ALA A 158 3.45 -14.93 -12.38
N ALA A 159 4.50 -14.12 -12.48
CA ALA A 159 5.77 -14.44 -13.13
C ALA A 159 6.81 -15.08 -12.18
N LEU A 160 6.48 -15.28 -10.90
CA LEU A 160 7.33 -16.02 -9.96
C LEU A 160 7.22 -17.53 -10.22
N VAL A 161 7.69 -17.98 -11.38
CA VAL A 161 7.63 -19.37 -11.81
C VAL A 161 8.73 -20.16 -11.09
N PRO A 162 8.40 -21.27 -10.38
CA PRO A 162 9.40 -22.08 -9.71
C PRO A 162 10.43 -22.67 -10.67
N LYS A 163 11.67 -22.80 -10.23
CA LYS A 163 12.77 -23.37 -11.04
C LYS A 163 12.43 -24.72 -11.67
N ALA A 164 11.81 -25.63 -10.91
CA ALA A 164 11.44 -26.95 -11.42
C ALA A 164 10.40 -26.89 -12.55
N GLU A 165 9.54 -25.86 -12.57
CA GLU A 165 8.56 -25.65 -13.64
C GLU A 165 9.22 -25.06 -14.90
N ILE A 166 10.25 -24.24 -14.75
CA ILE A 166 11.05 -23.70 -15.86
C ILE A 166 11.93 -24.79 -16.52
N GLU A 167 12.51 -25.67 -15.73
CA GLU A 167 13.37 -26.77 -16.20
C GLU A 167 12.57 -27.99 -16.71
N GLY A 168 11.28 -28.07 -16.38
CA GLY A 168 10.38 -29.14 -16.82
C GLY A 168 9.89 -28.98 -18.27
N GLU A 169 9.18 -29.99 -18.76
CA GLU A 169 8.60 -29.96 -20.11
C GLU A 169 7.20 -29.32 -20.12
N MET A 170 6.82 -28.76 -21.26
CA MET A 170 5.46 -28.22 -21.44
C MET A 170 4.42 -29.34 -21.29
N GLY A 171 3.57 -29.22 -20.27
CA GLY A 171 2.55 -30.23 -19.94
C GLY A 171 2.83 -30.98 -18.65
N ASP A 172 4.01 -30.82 -18.06
CA ASP A 172 4.33 -31.42 -16.77
C ASP A 172 3.45 -30.84 -15.64
N ALA A 173 2.94 -31.73 -14.79
CA ALA A 173 2.03 -31.39 -13.71
C ALA A 173 2.76 -30.85 -12.48
N HIS A 174 2.89 -29.53 -12.39
CA HIS A 174 3.49 -28.82 -11.24
C HIS A 174 2.45 -28.27 -10.27
N MET A 175 1.51 -29.13 -9.81
CA MET A 175 0.36 -28.68 -9.01
C MET A 175 0.77 -27.96 -7.70
N GLY A 176 0.46 -26.66 -7.63
CA GLY A 176 0.58 -25.86 -6.42
C GLY A 176 2.01 -25.51 -5.99
N LEU A 177 3.00 -25.71 -6.86
CA LEU A 177 4.41 -25.44 -6.54
C LEU A 177 4.64 -23.96 -6.20
N GLN A 178 4.14 -23.06 -7.04
CA GLN A 178 4.20 -21.62 -6.80
C GLN A 178 3.52 -21.21 -5.48
N ALA A 179 2.37 -21.80 -5.15
CA ALA A 179 1.66 -21.49 -3.90
C ALA A 179 2.46 -21.89 -2.66
N ARG A 180 3.19 -23.01 -2.72
CA ARG A 180 4.08 -23.46 -1.64
C ARG A 180 5.29 -22.55 -1.51
N LEU A 181 5.92 -22.18 -2.63
CA LEU A 181 7.02 -21.22 -2.67
C LEU A 181 6.63 -19.89 -2.01
N MET A 182 5.51 -19.30 -2.44
CA MET A 182 4.97 -18.07 -1.85
C MET A 182 4.71 -18.21 -0.35
N SER A 183 4.12 -19.33 0.07
CA SER A 183 3.84 -19.58 1.50
C SER A 183 5.11 -19.64 2.35
N GLN A 184 6.19 -20.23 1.83
CA GLN A 184 7.47 -20.30 2.51
C GLN A 184 8.17 -18.93 2.57
N ALA A 185 8.22 -18.22 1.45
CA ALA A 185 8.86 -16.91 1.36
C ALA A 185 8.17 -15.87 2.25
N LEU A 186 6.83 -15.76 2.16
CA LEU A 186 6.06 -14.77 2.92
C LEU A 186 6.17 -14.97 4.45
N ARG A 187 6.31 -16.22 4.91
CA ARG A 187 6.55 -16.54 6.32
C ARG A 187 7.85 -15.91 6.84
N LYS A 188 8.90 -15.88 6.01
CA LYS A 188 10.17 -15.23 6.34
C LYS A 188 10.09 -13.71 6.17
N LEU A 189 9.63 -13.26 5.00
CA LEU A 189 9.63 -11.85 4.60
C LEU A 189 8.81 -10.98 5.55
N THR A 190 7.66 -11.45 6.04
CA THR A 190 6.78 -10.65 6.91
C THR A 190 7.50 -10.18 8.18
N GLY A 191 8.27 -11.07 8.82
CA GLY A 191 9.01 -10.73 10.04
C GLY A 191 10.21 -9.84 9.78
N VAL A 192 10.89 -10.03 8.64
CA VAL A 192 12.05 -9.21 8.25
C VAL A 192 11.59 -7.80 7.88
N ALA A 193 10.57 -7.68 7.01
CA ALA A 193 10.00 -6.41 6.58
C ALA A 193 9.56 -5.55 7.77
N HIS A 194 8.90 -6.14 8.77
CA HIS A 194 8.52 -5.39 9.97
C HIS A 194 9.74 -4.84 10.73
N LYS A 195 10.81 -5.62 10.86
CA LYS A 195 12.01 -5.22 11.61
C LYS A 195 12.81 -4.13 10.91
N THR A 196 12.85 -4.18 9.58
CA THR A 196 13.62 -3.24 8.75
C THR A 196 12.78 -2.09 8.21
N GLU A 197 11.47 -2.12 8.47
CA GLU A 197 10.49 -1.16 7.98
C GLU A 197 10.41 -1.03 6.46
N THR A 198 10.94 -2.03 5.75
CA THR A 198 10.86 -2.14 4.31
C THR A 198 9.42 -2.45 3.88
N LEU A 199 8.85 -1.62 3.02
CA LEU A 199 7.56 -1.85 2.37
C LEU A 199 7.74 -2.86 1.22
N LEU A 200 6.95 -3.94 1.21
CA LEU A 200 6.98 -4.93 0.13
C LEU A 200 5.70 -4.86 -0.70
N PHE A 201 5.83 -4.45 -1.96
CA PHE A 201 4.76 -4.45 -2.96
C PHE A 201 4.79 -5.74 -3.77
N PHE A 202 3.70 -6.49 -3.73
CA PHE A 202 3.46 -7.60 -4.65
C PHE A 202 2.42 -7.17 -5.67
N ILE A 203 2.85 -6.99 -6.91
CA ILE A 203 1.94 -6.78 -8.03
C ILE A 203 1.42 -8.15 -8.46
N ASN A 204 0.12 -8.25 -8.68
CA ASN A 204 -0.52 -9.51 -9.00
C ASN A 204 -1.56 -9.34 -10.11
N GLN A 205 -1.83 -10.43 -10.82
CA GLN A 205 -2.80 -10.47 -11.89
C GLN A 205 -4.08 -11.18 -11.43
N LEU A 206 -5.18 -10.86 -12.10
CA LEU A 206 -6.42 -11.61 -11.95
C LEU A 206 -6.40 -12.87 -12.82
N ARG A 207 -7.01 -13.93 -12.29
CA ARG A 207 -7.33 -15.21 -12.95
C ARG A 207 -8.76 -15.57 -12.62
N HIS A 208 -9.37 -16.45 -13.42
CA HIS A 208 -10.73 -16.92 -13.17
C HIS A 208 -10.71 -18.35 -12.65
N LYS A 209 -11.46 -18.62 -11.58
CA LYS A 209 -11.70 -19.99 -11.11
C LYS A 209 -12.79 -20.62 -11.98
N ILE A 210 -12.43 -21.69 -12.68
CA ILE A 210 -13.37 -22.49 -13.46
C ILE A 210 -14.34 -23.19 -12.49
N GLY A 211 -15.64 -23.21 -12.84
CA GLY A 211 -16.68 -23.92 -12.07
C GLY A 211 -17.34 -23.12 -10.94
N VAL A 212 -17.04 -21.83 -10.79
CA VAL A 212 -17.75 -20.95 -9.84
C VAL A 212 -19.05 -20.46 -10.48
N VAL A 213 -20.19 -20.98 -10.00
CA VAL A 213 -21.54 -20.58 -10.43
C VAL A 213 -22.18 -19.52 -9.53
N PHE A 214 -21.64 -19.28 -8.32
CA PHE A 214 -22.14 -18.27 -7.39
C PHE A 214 -20.99 -17.46 -6.79
N GLY A 215 -21.15 -16.14 -6.73
CA GLY A 215 -20.12 -15.20 -6.28
C GLY A 215 -19.15 -14.77 -7.39
N SER A 216 -18.06 -14.09 -7.03
CA SER A 216 -17.05 -13.66 -8.00
C SER A 216 -16.13 -14.82 -8.41
N PRO A 217 -15.94 -15.08 -9.72
CA PRO A 217 -15.00 -16.09 -10.20
C PRO A 217 -13.54 -15.61 -10.13
N GLU A 218 -13.31 -14.32 -9.87
CA GLU A 218 -11.97 -13.74 -9.87
C GLU A 218 -11.12 -14.22 -8.68
N THR A 219 -9.86 -14.56 -8.95
CA THR A 219 -8.83 -14.90 -7.96
C THR A 219 -7.49 -14.31 -8.38
N THR A 220 -6.56 -14.23 -7.43
CA THR A 220 -5.17 -13.84 -7.68
C THR A 220 -4.25 -15.06 -7.74
N THR A 221 -3.10 -14.91 -8.42
CA THR A 221 -2.07 -15.95 -8.59
C THR A 221 -1.22 -16.11 -7.32
N GLY A 222 -0.46 -17.22 -7.19
CA GLY A 222 0.41 -17.47 -6.05
C GLY A 222 -0.27 -18.10 -4.81
N GLY A 223 -1.47 -18.65 -4.97
CA GLY A 223 -2.22 -19.29 -3.90
C GLY A 223 -2.87 -18.31 -2.91
N ASN A 224 -3.11 -18.75 -1.67
CA ASN A 224 -3.82 -17.94 -0.67
C ASN A 224 -2.91 -17.21 0.32
N ALA A 225 -1.62 -17.57 0.41
CA ALA A 225 -0.73 -17.04 1.44
C ALA A 225 -0.63 -15.51 1.42
N LEU A 226 -0.43 -14.92 0.24
CA LEU A 226 -0.32 -13.47 0.09
C LEU A 226 -1.57 -12.74 0.62
N LYS A 227 -2.76 -13.31 0.41
CA LYS A 227 -4.02 -12.75 0.91
C LYS A 227 -4.04 -12.63 2.43
N PHE A 228 -3.39 -13.54 3.16
CA PHE A 228 -3.32 -13.53 4.63
C PHE A 228 -2.20 -12.64 5.15
N TYR A 229 -1.01 -12.72 4.55
CA TYR A 229 0.17 -11.97 4.96
C TYR A 229 0.10 -10.48 4.62
N ALA A 230 -0.51 -10.11 3.49
CA ALA A 230 -0.72 -8.71 3.12
C ALA A 230 -1.47 -7.95 4.23
N SER A 231 -0.93 -6.81 4.64
CA SER A 231 -1.61 -5.88 5.56
C SER A 231 -2.63 -5.04 4.81
N VAL A 232 -2.31 -4.66 3.58
CA VAL A 232 -3.19 -3.94 2.67
C VAL A 232 -3.33 -4.71 1.37
N ARG A 233 -4.54 -4.79 0.83
CA ARG A 233 -4.80 -5.34 -0.51
C ARG A 233 -5.62 -4.34 -1.31
N LEU A 234 -5.18 -4.06 -2.53
CA LEU A 234 -5.76 -3.06 -3.42
C LEU A 234 -6.26 -3.73 -4.71
N ASP A 235 -7.55 -3.57 -5.01
CA ASP A 235 -8.15 -3.93 -6.30
C ASP A 235 -8.16 -2.67 -7.18
N VAL A 236 -7.33 -2.67 -8.22
CA VAL A 236 -7.09 -1.54 -9.11
C VAL A 236 -7.77 -1.79 -10.44
N ARG A 237 -8.69 -0.91 -10.85
CA ARG A 237 -9.43 -1.01 -12.11
C ARG A 237 -9.44 0.30 -12.87
N ARG A 238 -9.28 0.21 -14.19
CA ARG A 238 -9.61 1.30 -15.10
C ARG A 238 -11.13 1.37 -15.26
N ILE A 239 -11.72 2.53 -14.97
CA ILE A 239 -13.18 2.75 -15.04
C ILE A 239 -13.60 3.64 -16.21
N GLY A 240 -12.67 4.32 -16.87
CA GLY A 240 -12.96 5.11 -18.07
C GLY A 240 -11.72 5.78 -18.67
N PRO A 241 -11.84 6.39 -19.86
CA PRO A 241 -10.79 7.24 -20.41
C PRO A 241 -10.85 8.66 -19.81
N VAL A 242 -9.68 9.28 -19.62
CA VAL A 242 -9.58 10.73 -19.42
C VAL A 242 -9.37 11.36 -20.79
N LYS A 243 -10.24 12.30 -21.18
CA LYS A 243 -10.21 12.95 -22.49
C LYS A 243 -10.02 14.44 -22.37
N ILE A 244 -9.21 15.00 -23.26
CA ILE A 244 -9.18 16.44 -23.54
C ILE A 244 -9.69 16.60 -24.97
N ASN A 245 -10.82 17.28 -25.12
CA ASN A 245 -11.61 17.28 -26.35
C ASN A 245 -11.95 15.83 -26.74
N GLU A 246 -11.48 15.35 -27.90
CA GLU A 246 -11.71 13.99 -28.38
C GLU A 246 -10.56 13.01 -28.09
N ASN A 247 -9.40 13.52 -27.67
CA ASN A 247 -8.19 12.72 -27.49
C ASN A 247 -8.13 12.09 -26.10
N ALA A 248 -7.89 10.78 -26.03
CA ALA A 248 -7.67 10.07 -24.77
C ALA A 248 -6.25 10.31 -24.25
N VAL A 249 -6.13 11.07 -23.16
CA VAL A 249 -4.85 11.48 -22.56
C VAL A 249 -4.49 10.69 -21.29
N GLY A 250 -5.38 9.80 -20.86
CA GLY A 250 -5.18 8.99 -19.67
C GLY A 250 -6.32 8.01 -19.39
N ALA A 251 -6.29 7.44 -18.20
CA ALA A 251 -7.31 6.57 -17.67
C ALA A 251 -7.79 7.08 -16.30
N ARG A 252 -9.11 7.05 -16.10
CA ARG A 252 -9.71 7.18 -14.77
C ARG A 252 -9.57 5.83 -14.09
N THR A 253 -8.90 5.81 -12.95
CA THR A 253 -8.59 4.60 -12.20
C THR A 253 -9.32 4.63 -10.87
N ARG A 254 -9.95 3.51 -10.52
CA ARG A 254 -10.53 3.26 -9.21
C ARG A 254 -9.67 2.24 -8.47
N VAL A 255 -9.40 2.53 -7.20
CA VAL A 255 -8.69 1.64 -6.30
C VAL A 255 -9.59 1.35 -5.11
N LYS A 256 -9.88 0.07 -4.87
CA LYS A 256 -10.63 -0.39 -3.71
C LYS A 256 -9.70 -1.03 -2.68
N VAL A 257 -9.77 -0.57 -1.44
CA VAL A 257 -9.02 -1.13 -0.32
C VAL A 257 -9.74 -2.38 0.19
N VAL A 258 -9.58 -3.52 -0.48
CA VAL A 258 -10.32 -4.76 -0.15
C VAL A 258 -9.85 -5.41 1.15
N LYS A 259 -8.67 -5.04 1.65
CA LYS A 259 -8.16 -5.43 2.97
C LYS A 259 -7.31 -4.30 3.53
N ASN A 260 -7.48 -4.02 4.82
CA ASN A 260 -6.67 -3.06 5.56
C ASN A 260 -6.55 -3.54 7.02
N LYS A 261 -5.32 -3.74 7.50
CA LYS A 261 -5.03 -4.09 8.91
C LYS A 261 -4.62 -2.88 9.76
N CYS A 262 -4.49 -1.70 9.15
CA CYS A 262 -4.00 -0.49 9.81
C CYS A 262 -5.12 0.54 10.03
N ALA A 263 -6.22 0.44 9.29
CA ALA A 263 -7.41 1.28 9.39
C ALA A 263 -8.63 0.52 8.82
N PRO A 264 -9.87 1.07 8.92
CA PRO A 264 -11.05 0.43 8.34
C PRO A 264 -10.91 0.14 6.83
N PRO A 265 -11.22 -1.09 6.37
CA PRO A 265 -11.16 -1.46 4.95
C PRO A 265 -12.38 -0.96 4.16
N PHE A 266 -12.40 -1.30 2.86
CA PHE A 266 -13.50 -1.12 1.90
C PHE A 266 -13.78 0.30 1.41
N LYS A 267 -12.96 1.27 1.81
CA LYS A 267 -12.91 2.58 1.18
C LYS A 267 -12.41 2.46 -0.27
N GLU A 268 -12.86 3.39 -1.11
CA GLU A 268 -12.48 3.48 -2.53
C GLU A 268 -11.87 4.86 -2.79
N ALA A 269 -10.92 4.90 -3.72
CA ALA A 269 -10.29 6.11 -4.22
C ALA A 269 -10.40 6.14 -5.74
N GLU A 270 -10.61 7.31 -6.30
CA GLU A 270 -10.60 7.53 -7.74
C GLU A 270 -9.71 8.70 -8.12
N PHE A 271 -8.84 8.46 -9.09
CA PHE A 271 -7.91 9.46 -9.59
C PHE A 271 -7.55 9.18 -11.05
N ASP A 272 -6.91 10.14 -11.69
CA ASP A 272 -6.50 10.03 -13.08
C ASP A 272 -5.04 9.57 -13.17
N ILE A 273 -4.77 8.61 -14.07
CA ILE A 273 -3.43 8.27 -14.52
C ILE A 273 -3.28 8.79 -15.94
N ARG A 274 -2.36 9.74 -16.15
CA ARG A 274 -2.09 10.34 -17.46
C ARG A 274 -0.90 9.66 -18.14
N TRP A 275 -0.99 9.48 -19.45
CA TRP A 275 0.06 8.85 -20.24
C TRP A 275 1.36 9.63 -20.15
N GLY A 276 2.46 8.92 -19.88
CA GLY A 276 3.78 9.54 -19.72
C GLY A 276 3.94 10.47 -18.49
N MET A 277 2.95 10.57 -17.61
CA MET A 277 3.03 11.43 -16.40
C MET A 277 2.76 10.66 -15.10
N GLY A 278 2.03 9.54 -15.17
CA GLY A 278 1.60 8.79 -14.00
C GLY A 278 0.37 9.41 -13.34
N ILE A 279 0.26 9.26 -12.02
CA ILE A 279 -0.86 9.78 -11.21
C ILE A 279 -0.89 11.32 -11.28
N ASP A 280 -2.06 11.84 -11.65
CA ASP A 280 -2.32 13.26 -11.79
C ASP A 280 -2.65 13.93 -10.45
N GLY A 281 -1.63 14.16 -9.62
CA GLY A 281 -1.81 14.69 -8.27
C GLY A 281 -2.47 16.08 -8.18
N ALA A 282 -2.43 16.88 -9.25
CA ALA A 282 -3.14 18.17 -9.28
C ALA A 282 -4.64 18.00 -9.50
N GLY A 283 -5.03 17.10 -10.42
CA GLY A 283 -6.42 16.74 -10.64
C GLY A 283 -7.02 16.03 -9.42
N ASP A 284 -6.23 15.14 -8.80
CA ASP A 284 -6.62 14.43 -7.59
C ASP A 284 -6.84 15.38 -6.40
N LEU A 285 -5.94 16.34 -6.16
CA LEU A 285 -6.13 17.38 -5.14
C LEU A 285 -7.41 18.19 -5.36
N LEU A 286 -7.70 18.56 -6.62
CA LEU A 286 -8.92 19.30 -6.97
C LEU A 286 -10.17 18.48 -6.66
N ASP A 287 -10.21 17.22 -7.09
CA ASP A 287 -11.35 16.32 -6.89
C ASP A 287 -11.60 16.09 -5.38
N VAL A 288 -10.54 15.85 -4.60
CA VAL A 288 -10.61 15.72 -3.14
C VAL A 288 -11.10 17.02 -2.49
N ALA A 289 -10.55 18.18 -2.89
CA ALA A 289 -10.94 19.47 -2.34
C ALA A 289 -12.42 19.80 -2.56
N VAL A 290 -12.97 19.45 -3.72
CA VAL A 290 -14.40 19.57 -4.00
C VAL A 290 -15.21 18.63 -3.11
N SER A 291 -14.77 17.38 -2.94
CA SER A 291 -15.49 16.41 -2.10
C SER A 291 -15.57 16.82 -0.62
N LEU A 292 -14.57 17.56 -0.14
CA LEU A 292 -14.50 18.08 1.24
C LEU A 292 -15.14 19.47 1.40
N GLY A 293 -15.67 20.07 0.33
CA GLY A 293 -16.25 21.41 0.35
C GLY A 293 -15.23 22.54 0.54
N VAL A 294 -13.94 22.27 0.32
CA VAL A 294 -12.87 23.27 0.37
C VAL A 294 -12.85 24.10 -0.92
N VAL A 295 -13.14 23.46 -2.06
CA VAL A 295 -13.34 24.11 -3.35
C VAL A 295 -14.83 24.12 -3.67
N GLU A 296 -15.34 25.30 -3.97
CA GLU A 296 -16.71 25.48 -4.42
C GLU A 296 -16.81 25.21 -5.92
N LYS A 297 -17.83 24.43 -6.31
CA LYS A 297 -18.11 24.12 -7.72
C LYS A 297 -19.49 24.65 -8.11
N ASN A 298 -19.51 25.74 -8.88
CA ASN A 298 -20.73 26.35 -9.40
C ASN A 298 -20.86 26.07 -10.90
N GLY A 299 -21.59 25.02 -11.24
CA GLY A 299 -21.67 24.51 -12.61
C GLY A 299 -20.31 24.03 -13.11
N ALA A 300 -19.73 24.75 -14.06
CA ALA A 300 -18.39 24.49 -14.60
C ALA A 300 -17.27 25.30 -13.92
N TYR A 301 -17.60 26.27 -13.07
CA TYR A 301 -16.61 27.12 -12.40
C TYR A 301 -16.13 26.51 -11.08
N PHE A 302 -14.83 26.58 -10.82
CA PHE A 302 -14.19 26.16 -9.58
C PHE A 302 -13.61 27.39 -8.87
N SER A 303 -13.90 27.55 -7.59
CA SER A 303 -13.39 28.65 -6.75
C SER A 303 -12.85 28.16 -5.42
N PHE A 304 -11.80 28.82 -4.93
CA PHE A 304 -11.18 28.55 -3.62
C PHE A 304 -10.97 29.88 -2.90
N ALA A 305 -11.43 29.97 -1.65
CA ALA A 305 -11.32 31.18 -0.83
C ALA A 305 -11.83 32.47 -1.51
N GLY A 306 -12.89 32.36 -2.32
CA GLY A 306 -13.48 33.48 -3.08
C GLY A 306 -12.77 33.82 -4.40
N GLU A 307 -11.61 33.21 -4.69
CA GLU A 307 -10.88 33.38 -5.95
C GLU A 307 -11.24 32.29 -6.96
N SER A 308 -11.37 32.67 -8.23
CA SER A 308 -11.63 31.72 -9.32
C SER A 308 -10.37 30.93 -9.66
N ILE A 309 -10.45 29.60 -9.62
CA ILE A 309 -9.37 28.69 -10.03
C ILE A 309 -9.42 28.46 -11.53
N GLY A 310 -10.62 28.31 -12.10
CA GLY A 310 -10.79 28.08 -13.54
C GLY A 310 -12.19 27.64 -13.95
N HIS A 311 -12.46 27.76 -15.26
CA HIS A 311 -13.67 27.28 -15.91
C HIS A 311 -13.43 25.89 -16.55
N GLY A 312 -13.98 24.86 -15.93
CA GLY A 312 -13.78 23.47 -16.28
C GLY A 312 -12.60 22.83 -15.53
N ARG A 313 -12.68 21.51 -15.35
CA ARG A 313 -11.71 20.73 -14.56
C ARG A 313 -10.28 20.83 -15.10
N GLU A 314 -10.09 20.81 -16.42
CA GLU A 314 -8.74 20.86 -17.01
C GLU A 314 -8.06 22.22 -16.77
N ARG A 315 -8.78 23.34 -16.96
CA ARG A 315 -8.21 24.67 -16.68
C ARG A 315 -7.89 24.87 -15.20
N ALA A 316 -8.76 24.39 -14.32
CA ALA A 316 -8.51 24.45 -12.88
C ALA A 316 -7.28 23.62 -12.48
N ARG A 317 -7.11 22.43 -13.08
CA ARG A 317 -5.92 21.61 -12.93
C ARG A 317 -4.66 22.32 -13.44
N GLU A 318 -4.69 22.93 -14.62
CA GLU A 318 -3.57 23.70 -15.18
C GLU A 318 -3.16 24.85 -14.25
N ALA A 319 -4.13 25.57 -13.68
CA ALA A 319 -3.87 26.63 -12.71
C ALA A 319 -3.15 26.09 -11.45
N LEU A 320 -3.50 24.89 -10.98
CA LEU A 320 -2.83 24.23 -9.86
C LEU A 320 -1.39 23.77 -10.20
N LEU A 321 -1.07 23.57 -11.48
CA LEU A 321 0.30 23.22 -11.90
C LEU A 321 1.23 24.44 -11.99
N GLN A 322 0.69 25.65 -12.16
CA GLN A 322 1.46 26.85 -12.50
C GLN A 322 1.86 27.75 -11.31
N GLY A 323 1.47 27.46 -10.06
CA GLY A 323 1.82 28.36 -8.95
C GLY A 323 1.50 27.91 -7.52
N GLY A 324 1.71 28.83 -6.56
CA GLY A 324 1.56 28.60 -5.10
C GLY A 324 0.13 28.33 -4.62
N LEU A 325 -0.87 28.36 -5.51
CA LEU A 325 -2.25 27.98 -5.19
C LEU A 325 -2.35 26.53 -4.72
N ARG A 326 -1.53 25.63 -5.29
CA ARG A 326 -1.52 24.21 -4.94
C ARG A 326 -1.19 23.97 -3.47
N GLU A 327 -0.17 24.64 -2.94
CA GLU A 327 0.26 24.49 -1.55
C GLU A 327 -0.78 25.02 -0.56
N LYS A 328 -1.37 26.18 -0.88
CA LYS A 328 -2.48 26.75 -0.10
C LYS A 328 -3.68 25.81 -0.07
N LEU A 329 -4.07 25.29 -1.24
CA LEU A 329 -5.20 24.37 -1.36
C LEU A 329 -4.92 23.06 -0.62
N HIS A 330 -3.73 22.48 -0.77
CA HIS A 330 -3.32 21.28 -0.08
C HIS A 330 -3.38 21.45 1.45
N SER A 331 -2.90 22.58 1.97
CA SER A 331 -2.96 22.90 3.40
C SER A 331 -4.40 23.02 3.91
N ALA A 332 -5.29 23.65 3.13
CA ALA A 332 -6.71 23.76 3.46
C ALA A 332 -7.43 22.40 3.44
N VAL A 333 -7.11 21.55 2.46
CA VAL A 333 -7.63 20.17 2.37
C VAL A 333 -7.20 19.35 3.58
N LYS A 334 -5.92 19.41 3.96
CA LYS A 334 -5.40 18.72 5.14
C LYS A 334 -6.15 19.14 6.41
N ALA A 335 -6.31 20.44 6.62
CA ALA A 335 -7.04 20.98 7.77
C ALA A 335 -8.52 20.57 7.77
N ALA A 336 -9.16 20.48 6.60
CA ALA A 336 -10.55 20.03 6.49
C ALA A 336 -10.69 18.53 6.79
N ALA A 337 -9.78 17.70 6.28
CA ALA A 337 -9.78 16.26 6.53
C ALA A 337 -9.64 15.93 8.02
N GLN A 338 -8.75 16.62 8.74
CA GLN A 338 -8.54 16.44 10.18
C GLN A 338 -9.76 16.84 11.02
N ARG A 339 -10.59 17.78 10.56
CA ARG A 339 -11.84 18.13 11.25
C ARG A 339 -12.93 17.07 11.10
N LEU A 340 -12.98 16.40 9.93
CA LEU A 340 -14.00 15.39 9.62
C LEU A 340 -13.69 14.05 10.29
N ASP A 341 -12.42 13.74 10.45
CA ASP A 341 -11.96 12.55 11.16
C ASP A 341 -10.71 12.91 11.98
N PRO A 342 -10.84 13.15 13.30
CA PRO A 342 -9.73 13.51 14.17
C PRO A 342 -8.63 12.44 14.26
N THR A 343 -8.94 11.20 13.83
CA THR A 343 -7.97 10.09 13.78
C THR A 343 -7.26 9.99 12.43
N SER A 344 -7.62 10.82 11.46
CA SER A 344 -7.00 10.88 10.13
C SER A 344 -5.65 11.60 10.19
N THR A 345 -4.58 10.90 9.81
CA THR A 345 -3.19 11.41 9.83
C THR A 345 -2.74 12.13 8.55
N VAL A 346 -3.67 12.39 7.62
CA VAL A 346 -3.43 13.10 6.34
C VAL A 346 -2.72 14.43 6.57
#